data_AF-A0A8C2URP9-F1
#
_entry.id   AF-A0A8C2URP9-F1
#
_cell.length_a   1.000
_cell.length_b   1.000
_cell.length_c   1.000
_cell.angle_alpha   90.00
_cell.angle_beta   90.00
_cell.angle_gamma   90.00
#
_symmetry.space_group_name_H-M   'P 1'
#
loop_
_entity.id
_entity.type
_entity.pdbx_description
1 polymer ?
#
loop_
_entity_poly.entity_id
_entity_poly.type
_entity_poly.pdbx_seq_one_letter_code
_entity_poly.pdbx_strand_id
1 'polypeptide(L)'
;SLFAECHPWVPPQHYYEACIFDSRFIPNSGIECTSVQAYATLCSQEGFCVDWRRHTNGSCAPPHPNAPQNSSILVEGCFCPEGTTKYAPGYDVCVKTCGCVGPDNVPREFGEYFVFDCKDCVCLEGGSGIACQPKKCSREAPPTCMEDGTYLVTEVNPADTCCNISSCKCNASLCKNKAPSCPLGFEVNSKMVPGQCCPVYSCEPKRVCVHKNAEYQPGSPVYSSKCQDCVCTHEVNHSSQLNIISCTHVPCNVSCDPGFEPVEAPGECCRKCQQTHCIISIPGGQPVVLKPGDAESSPSNKCTFFSCMKLHNQLISSVSNITCPDFDPSSCVPGSITFMPDGCCRRCIPLNETRVPCSTIPIVKEISHAGCAKNVTTNYCSGSCQTFSMYSAKAQTLDHRCSCCKEGRTAELQVVLDCPNGGSLPHSYTHIETCTCQDSVCELPEAQRTRARRASPRLLGRA
;
A
#
# COMPACT_ATOMS: atom_id res chain seq x y z
N SER A 1 13.60 100.10 6.67
CA SER A 1 12.21 99.91 6.23
C SER A 1 12.17 100.09 4.73
N LEU A 2 11.39 99.28 4.00
CA LEU A 2 11.24 99.40 2.55
C LEU A 2 10.67 100.77 2.13
N PHE A 3 9.81 101.36 2.97
CA PHE A 3 9.22 102.68 2.78
C PHE A 3 9.98 103.81 3.48
N ALA A 4 11.22 103.58 3.95
CA ALA A 4 11.94 104.55 4.78
C ALA A 4 12.07 105.94 4.14
N GLU A 5 12.27 105.98 2.81
CA GLU A 5 12.35 107.22 2.05
C GLU A 5 11.00 107.93 1.94
N CYS A 6 9.86 107.25 2.07
CA CYS A 6 8.54 107.87 2.02
C CYS A 6 8.06 108.39 3.38
N HIS A 7 8.55 107.84 4.50
CA HIS A 7 8.04 108.16 5.84
C HIS A 7 8.00 109.68 6.19
N PRO A 8 8.97 110.53 5.76
CA PRO A 8 8.89 111.96 6.01
C PRO A 8 7.74 112.69 5.29
N TRP A 9 7.26 112.15 4.17
CA TRP A 9 6.19 112.72 3.35
C TRP A 9 4.82 112.13 3.72
N VAL A 10 4.77 110.81 3.92
CA VAL A 10 3.54 110.10 4.31
C VAL A 10 3.80 109.38 5.63
N PRO A 11 3.29 109.90 6.77
CA PRO A 11 3.50 109.28 8.07
C PRO A 11 2.87 107.87 8.13
N PRO A 12 3.63 106.81 8.51
CA PRO A 12 3.14 105.44 8.45
C PRO A 12 2.17 105.06 9.57
N GLN A 13 2.10 105.84 10.65
CA GLN A 13 1.47 105.45 11.92
C GLN A 13 0.02 104.98 11.76
N HIS A 14 -0.82 105.78 11.09
CA HIS A 14 -2.23 105.46 10.91
C HIS A 14 -2.46 104.21 10.03
N TYR A 15 -1.62 104.01 9.01
CA TYR A 15 -1.68 102.85 8.12
C TYR A 15 -1.16 101.58 8.81
N TYR A 16 -0.15 101.72 9.65
CA TYR A 16 0.37 100.62 10.47
C TYR A 16 -0.65 100.18 11.52
N GLU A 17 -1.29 101.13 12.21
CA GLU A 17 -2.36 100.83 13.17
C GLU A 17 -3.55 100.14 12.50
N ALA A 18 -3.98 100.63 11.33
CA ALA A 18 -5.00 99.98 10.52
C ALA A 18 -4.58 98.55 10.12
N CYS A 19 -3.35 98.35 9.64
CA CYS A 19 -2.81 97.04 9.30
C CYS A 19 -2.82 96.06 10.49
N ILE A 20 -2.46 96.52 11.70
CA ILE A 20 -2.48 95.69 12.92
C ILE A 20 -3.91 95.33 13.32
N PHE A 21 -4.84 96.29 13.17
CA PHE A 21 -6.25 96.05 13.43
C PHE A 21 -6.83 95.00 12.47
N ASP A 22 -6.62 95.19 11.16
CA ASP A 22 -7.08 94.31 10.09
C ASP A 22 -6.55 92.88 10.27
N SER A 23 -5.25 92.75 10.56
CA SER A 23 -4.59 91.46 10.77
C SER A 23 -5.13 90.69 11.98
N ARG A 24 -5.59 91.38 13.02
CA ARG A 24 -6.14 90.75 14.25
C ARG A 24 -7.61 90.39 14.12
N PHE A 25 -8.41 91.22 13.46
CA PHE A 25 -9.86 91.02 13.40
C PHE A 25 -10.28 90.04 12.31
N ILE A 26 -9.53 89.94 11.21
CA ILE A 26 -9.85 89.02 10.11
C ILE A 26 -8.57 88.33 9.61
N PRO A 27 -7.99 87.42 10.41
CA PRO A 27 -6.75 86.73 10.04
C PRO A 27 -6.91 85.93 8.74
N ASN A 28 -5.86 85.91 7.92
CA ASN A 28 -5.78 85.22 6.62
C ASN A 28 -6.75 85.71 5.53
N SER A 29 -7.31 86.91 5.66
CA SER A 29 -8.16 87.51 4.62
C SER A 29 -7.39 88.30 3.56
N GLY A 30 -6.11 88.60 3.80
CA GLY A 30 -5.31 89.48 2.94
C GLY A 30 -5.75 90.94 3.01
N ILE A 31 -6.61 91.32 3.96
CA ILE A 31 -7.07 92.71 4.12
C ILE A 31 -5.93 93.62 4.57
N GLU A 32 -4.98 93.11 5.36
CA GLU A 32 -3.76 93.81 5.72
C GLU A 32 -2.98 94.32 4.50
N CYS A 33 -3.05 93.61 3.37
CA CYS A 33 -2.45 94.01 2.11
C CYS A 33 -3.11 95.27 1.52
N THR A 34 -4.37 95.55 1.85
CA THR A 34 -5.09 96.75 1.41
C THR A 34 -4.54 97.99 2.13
N SER A 35 -4.28 97.86 3.43
CA SER A 35 -3.66 98.91 4.25
C SER A 35 -2.24 99.24 3.77
N VAL A 36 -1.45 98.22 3.41
CA VAL A 36 -0.11 98.42 2.83
C VAL A 36 -0.19 98.96 1.39
N GLN A 37 -1.12 98.48 0.56
CA GLN A 37 -1.36 98.99 -0.80
C GLN A 37 -1.71 100.48 -0.79
N ALA A 38 -2.61 100.90 0.11
CA ALA A 38 -3.01 102.29 0.24
C ALA A 38 -1.81 103.18 0.60
N TYR A 39 -0.98 102.73 1.54
CA TYR A 39 0.24 103.43 1.91
C TYR A 39 1.24 103.51 0.76
N ALA A 40 1.48 102.40 0.05
CA ALA A 40 2.35 102.36 -1.11
C ALA A 40 1.87 103.27 -2.26
N THR A 41 0.55 103.37 -2.45
CA THR A 41 -0.06 104.24 -3.46
C THR A 41 0.14 105.72 -3.13
N LEU A 42 0.11 106.10 -1.85
CA LEU A 42 0.40 107.49 -1.44
C LEU A 42 1.90 107.80 -1.60
N CYS A 43 2.76 106.85 -1.26
CA CYS A 43 4.19 106.99 -1.51
C CYS A 43 4.50 107.15 -3.01
N SER A 44 3.80 106.42 -3.89
CA SER A 44 4.00 106.53 -5.34
C SER A 44 3.49 107.86 -5.92
N GLN A 45 2.46 108.46 -5.32
CA GLN A 45 2.01 109.82 -5.66
C GLN A 45 3.05 110.89 -5.32
N GLU A 46 3.84 110.67 -4.27
CA GLU A 46 4.99 111.50 -3.90
C GLU A 46 6.27 111.14 -4.69
N GLY A 47 6.17 110.22 -5.67
CA GLY A 47 7.28 109.81 -6.54
C GLY A 47 8.12 108.64 -6.04
N PHE A 48 7.81 108.09 -4.86
CA PHE A 48 8.50 106.94 -4.27
C PHE A 48 7.79 105.63 -4.64
N CYS A 49 8.19 105.05 -5.77
CA CYS A 49 7.66 103.76 -6.23
C CYS A 49 8.46 102.59 -5.64
N VAL A 50 7.80 101.68 -4.93
CA VAL A 50 8.45 100.61 -4.18
C VAL A 50 7.77 99.26 -4.46
N ASP A 51 8.54 98.25 -4.86
CA ASP A 51 8.03 96.87 -5.07
C ASP A 51 7.90 96.11 -3.74
N TRP A 52 6.89 96.50 -2.96
CA TRP A 52 6.67 95.97 -1.61
C TRP A 52 6.09 94.56 -1.59
N ARG A 53 5.38 94.14 -2.64
CA ARG A 53 4.72 92.83 -2.70
C ARG A 53 5.72 91.67 -2.70
N ARG A 54 6.88 91.81 -3.35
CA ARG A 54 7.96 90.80 -3.29
C ARG A 54 8.49 90.55 -1.88
N HIS A 55 8.35 91.52 -0.98
CA HIS A 55 8.79 91.40 0.41
C HIS A 55 7.71 90.85 1.35
N THR A 56 6.52 90.52 0.83
CA THR A 56 5.42 89.92 1.61
C THR A 56 5.41 88.39 1.59
N ASN A 57 6.43 87.76 0.99
CA ASN A 57 6.58 86.30 0.88
C ASN A 57 5.33 85.59 0.30
N GLY A 58 4.64 86.25 -0.63
CA GLY A 58 3.45 85.71 -1.31
C GLY A 58 2.12 86.00 -0.62
N SER A 59 2.10 86.65 0.55
CA SER A 59 0.86 86.96 1.27
C SER A 59 -0.03 87.99 0.55
N CYS A 60 0.56 88.90 -0.23
CA CYS A 60 -0.15 89.95 -0.93
C CYS A 60 -0.01 89.83 -2.45
N ALA A 61 -0.96 89.16 -3.11
CA ALA A 61 -0.95 88.96 -4.56
C ALA A 61 -1.18 90.28 -5.34
N PRO A 62 -0.48 90.52 -6.47
CA PRO A 62 -0.64 91.72 -7.28
C PRO A 62 -2.07 91.84 -7.86
N PRO A 63 -2.56 93.06 -8.09
CA PRO A 63 -3.88 93.28 -8.69
C PRO A 63 -3.95 92.73 -10.12
N HIS A 64 -5.17 92.37 -10.56
CA HIS A 64 -5.41 91.94 -11.94
C HIS A 64 -5.00 93.03 -12.96
N PRO A 65 -4.53 92.65 -14.16
CA PRO A 65 -4.03 93.59 -15.16
C PRO A 65 -5.15 94.48 -15.70
N ASN A 66 -5.35 95.64 -15.09
CA ASN A 66 -6.15 96.71 -15.68
C ASN A 66 -5.30 97.51 -16.67
N ALA A 67 -5.93 97.88 -17.80
CA ALA A 67 -5.28 98.60 -18.88
C ALA A 67 -4.70 99.95 -18.41
N PRO A 68 -3.52 100.37 -18.91
CA PRO A 68 -2.99 101.69 -18.60
C PRO A 68 -3.94 102.75 -19.18
N GLN A 69 -4.59 103.51 -18.31
CA GLN A 69 -5.15 104.79 -18.73
C GLN A 69 -3.99 105.76 -18.92
N ASN A 70 -4.05 106.54 -20.00
CA ASN A 70 -3.00 107.45 -20.42
C ASN A 70 -2.91 108.63 -19.44
N SER A 71 -2.22 108.40 -18.33
CA SER A 71 -1.97 109.35 -17.26
C SER A 71 -0.51 109.24 -16.86
N SER A 72 0.19 110.37 -16.78
CA SER A 72 1.60 110.50 -16.36
C SER A 72 1.83 110.21 -14.87
N ILE A 73 0.97 109.40 -14.27
CA ILE A 73 0.94 109.08 -12.84
C ILE A 73 1.49 107.66 -12.69
N LEU A 74 2.45 107.48 -11.77
CA LEU A 74 2.98 106.17 -11.40
C LEU A 74 1.85 105.35 -10.77
N VAL A 75 1.40 104.31 -11.47
CA VAL A 75 0.37 103.38 -11.02
C VAL A 75 0.92 101.97 -10.92
N GLU A 76 0.48 101.24 -9.90
CA GLU A 76 0.80 99.82 -9.77
C GLU A 76 0.01 99.01 -10.81
N GLY A 77 0.71 98.13 -11.53
CA GLY A 77 0.10 97.30 -12.57
C GLY A 77 1.06 96.25 -13.10
N CYS A 78 0.53 95.35 -13.93
CA CYS A 78 1.34 94.36 -14.62
C CYS A 78 1.92 94.96 -15.90
N PHE A 79 3.23 95.12 -15.93
CA PHE A 79 3.97 95.65 -17.08
C PHE A 79 4.94 94.59 -17.63
N CYS A 80 5.23 94.70 -18.92
CA CYS A 80 6.25 93.87 -19.54
C CYS A 80 7.65 94.28 -19.06
N PRO A 81 8.58 93.32 -18.88
CA PRO A 81 9.95 93.63 -18.49
C PRO A 81 10.65 94.50 -19.55
N GLU A 82 11.68 95.23 -19.12
CA GLU A 82 12.41 96.17 -19.98
C GLU A 82 12.84 95.53 -21.31
N GLY A 83 12.58 96.23 -22.41
CA GLY A 83 12.90 95.77 -23.77
C GLY A 83 11.90 94.79 -24.38
N THR A 84 10.75 94.56 -23.73
CA THR A 84 9.65 93.76 -24.28
C THR A 84 8.34 94.55 -24.31
N THR A 85 7.44 94.21 -25.24
CA THR A 85 6.13 94.86 -25.38
C THR A 85 5.01 93.82 -25.35
N LYS A 86 3.79 94.24 -25.00
CA LYS A 86 2.62 93.35 -24.98
C LYS A 86 2.29 92.92 -26.41
N TYR A 87 2.13 91.61 -26.65
CA TYR A 87 1.87 91.06 -27.98
C TYR A 87 0.63 91.64 -28.65
N ALA A 88 -0.50 91.64 -27.92
CA ALA A 88 -1.76 92.20 -28.37
C ALA A 88 -2.63 92.60 -27.17
N PRO A 89 -3.58 93.54 -27.34
CA PRO A 89 -4.59 93.83 -26.33
C PRO A 89 -5.33 92.55 -25.92
N GLY A 90 -5.40 92.26 -24.62
CA GLY A 90 -6.03 91.04 -24.08
C GLY A 90 -5.13 89.80 -23.97
N TYR A 91 -3.88 89.85 -24.45
CA TYR A 91 -2.91 88.76 -24.29
C TYR A 91 -1.82 89.11 -23.28
N ASP A 92 -1.65 88.32 -22.23
CA ASP A 92 -0.66 88.59 -21.17
C ASP A 92 0.75 88.09 -21.50
N VAL A 93 1.12 88.11 -22.79
CA VAL A 93 2.40 87.65 -23.31
C VAL A 93 3.24 88.84 -23.75
N CYS A 94 4.46 88.94 -23.23
CA CYS A 94 5.43 89.97 -23.58
C CYS A 94 6.39 89.44 -24.64
N VAL A 95 6.56 90.17 -25.73
CA VAL A 95 7.39 89.79 -26.88
C VAL A 95 8.50 90.81 -27.11
N LYS A 96 9.65 90.34 -27.58
CA LYS A 96 10.79 91.20 -27.94
C LYS A 96 10.81 91.54 -29.43
N THR A 97 10.34 90.61 -30.25
CA THR A 97 10.26 90.68 -31.71
C THR A 97 8.83 90.33 -32.16
N CYS A 98 8.40 90.86 -33.31
CA CYS A 98 7.12 90.49 -33.90
C CYS A 98 7.17 89.04 -34.38
N GLY A 99 6.06 88.31 -34.19
CA GLY A 99 5.99 86.90 -34.49
C GLY A 99 4.61 86.33 -34.23
N CYS A 100 4.53 85.04 -33.92
CA CYS A 100 3.29 84.37 -33.57
C CYS A 100 3.29 83.96 -32.10
N VAL A 101 2.11 83.99 -31.48
CA VAL A 101 1.90 83.40 -30.15
C VAL A 101 0.85 82.31 -30.29
N GLY A 102 1.24 81.08 -29.93
CA GLY A 102 0.36 79.93 -29.95
C GLY A 102 -0.53 79.82 -28.72
N PRO A 103 -1.39 78.79 -28.66
CA PRO A 103 -2.16 78.45 -27.47
C PRO A 103 -1.29 78.14 -26.24
N ASP A 104 -0.01 77.85 -26.46
CA ASP A 104 1.02 77.63 -25.44
C ASP A 104 1.57 78.94 -24.83
N ASN A 105 1.12 80.11 -25.30
CA ASN A 105 1.61 81.44 -24.89
C ASN A 105 3.11 81.64 -25.09
N VAL A 106 3.75 80.81 -25.94
CA VAL A 106 5.17 80.94 -26.27
C VAL A 106 5.31 81.85 -27.49
N PRO A 107 6.06 82.96 -27.40
CA PRO A 107 6.41 83.78 -28.54
C PRO A 107 7.33 83.03 -29.50
N ARG A 108 6.99 83.06 -30.79
CA ARG A 108 7.73 82.38 -31.86
C ARG A 108 8.06 83.35 -32.97
N GLU A 109 9.24 83.20 -33.55
CA GLU A 109 9.67 84.05 -34.67
C GLU A 109 9.03 83.60 -35.98
N PHE A 110 8.90 84.52 -36.92
CA PHE A 110 8.41 84.19 -38.24
C PHE A 110 9.35 83.20 -38.94
N GLY A 111 8.78 82.16 -39.55
CA GLY A 111 9.50 81.04 -40.15
C GLY A 111 9.93 79.95 -39.16
N GLU A 112 9.67 80.10 -37.86
CA GLU A 112 9.98 79.07 -36.86
C GLU A 112 9.08 77.83 -37.03
N TYR A 113 9.71 76.66 -37.08
CA TYR A 113 9.04 75.36 -37.10
C TYR A 113 9.05 74.72 -35.72
N PHE A 114 7.91 74.20 -35.29
CA PHE A 114 7.75 73.59 -33.98
C PHE A 114 6.67 72.51 -34.01
N VAL A 115 6.75 71.59 -33.05
CA VAL A 115 5.72 70.56 -32.87
C VAL A 115 4.81 70.98 -31.72
N PHE A 116 3.51 71.05 -31.99
CA PHE A 116 2.49 71.33 -30.98
C PHE A 116 1.29 70.42 -31.20
N ASP A 117 0.83 69.74 -30.14
CA ASP A 117 -0.33 68.83 -30.21
C ASP A 117 -0.23 67.81 -31.39
N CYS A 118 0.95 67.21 -31.56
CA CYS A 118 1.25 66.27 -32.64
C CYS A 118 1.00 66.78 -34.06
N LYS A 119 1.15 68.09 -34.24
CA LYS A 119 1.16 68.77 -35.53
C LYS A 119 2.49 69.48 -35.72
N ASP A 120 3.01 69.38 -36.93
CA ASP A 120 4.14 70.18 -37.38
C ASP A 120 3.59 71.56 -37.75
N CYS A 121 3.97 72.56 -36.97
CA CYS A 121 3.49 73.93 -37.07
C CYS A 121 4.59 74.87 -37.53
N VAL A 122 4.21 75.92 -38.25
CA VAL A 122 5.09 77.00 -38.69
C VAL A 122 4.44 78.35 -38.41
N CYS A 123 5.22 79.29 -37.88
CA CYS A 123 4.78 80.68 -37.74
C CYS A 123 4.95 81.40 -39.09
N LEU A 124 3.85 81.88 -39.68
CA LEU A 124 3.84 82.52 -41.00
C LEU A 124 3.78 84.05 -40.88
N GLU A 125 4.50 84.73 -41.78
CA GLU A 125 4.44 86.19 -41.92
C GLU A 125 3.12 86.67 -42.51
N GLY A 126 2.80 87.96 -42.32
CA GLY A 126 1.68 88.61 -43.01
C GLY A 126 0.30 88.37 -42.40
N GLY A 127 0.21 88.05 -41.10
CA GLY A 127 -1.08 87.91 -40.39
C GLY A 127 -1.75 86.53 -40.54
N SER A 128 -1.07 85.58 -41.19
CA SER A 128 -1.55 84.19 -41.34
C SER A 128 -1.43 83.37 -40.05
N GLY A 129 -0.71 83.88 -39.04
CA GLY A 129 -0.56 83.26 -37.73
C GLY A 129 0.19 81.93 -37.79
N ILE A 130 -0.27 80.95 -36.99
CA ILE A 130 0.34 79.62 -36.90
C ILE A 130 -0.41 78.68 -37.84
N ALA A 131 0.30 78.11 -38.81
CA ALA A 131 -0.21 77.06 -39.68
C ALA A 131 0.33 75.70 -39.22
N CYS A 132 -0.56 74.74 -39.00
CA CYS A 132 -0.20 73.41 -38.50
C CYS A 132 -0.67 72.33 -39.47
N GLN A 133 0.17 71.31 -39.66
CA GLN A 133 -0.17 70.08 -40.39
C GLN A 133 -0.01 68.87 -39.47
N PRO A 134 -0.88 67.85 -39.57
CA PRO A 134 -0.71 66.62 -38.80
C PRO A 134 0.66 65.99 -39.05
N LYS A 135 1.40 65.70 -37.96
CA LYS A 135 2.73 65.12 -38.04
C LYS A 135 2.64 63.73 -38.68
N LYS A 136 3.46 63.48 -39.70
CA LYS A 136 3.48 62.20 -40.41
C LYS A 136 4.47 61.25 -39.73
N CYS A 137 3.95 60.24 -39.04
CA CYS A 137 4.78 59.15 -38.51
C CYS A 137 5.35 58.29 -39.65
N SER A 138 6.53 57.71 -39.42
CA SER A 138 7.12 56.73 -40.35
C SER A 138 6.14 55.58 -40.58
N ARG A 139 5.74 55.34 -41.83
CA ARG A 139 4.89 54.19 -42.22
C ARG A 139 5.77 52.96 -42.43
N GLU A 140 6.53 52.59 -41.41
CA GLU A 140 7.14 51.27 -41.38
C GLU A 140 6.05 50.23 -41.14
N ALA A 141 6.08 49.16 -41.93
CA ALA A 141 5.14 48.07 -41.73
C ALA A 141 5.40 47.46 -40.34
N PRO A 142 4.34 47.26 -39.51
CA PRO A 142 4.52 46.65 -38.20
C PRO A 142 5.11 45.25 -38.35
N PRO A 143 6.00 44.82 -37.42
CA PRO A 143 6.59 43.51 -37.47
C PRO A 143 5.51 42.43 -37.37
N THR A 144 5.67 41.35 -38.13
CA THR A 144 4.78 40.18 -38.02
C THR A 144 5.33 39.23 -36.97
N CYS A 145 4.60 39.02 -35.87
CA CYS A 145 4.99 38.09 -34.82
C CYS A 145 4.66 36.65 -35.24
N MET A 146 5.62 35.95 -35.85
CA MET A 146 5.43 34.57 -36.32
C MET A 146 5.67 33.52 -35.24
N GLU A 147 6.29 33.90 -34.12
CA GLU A 147 6.68 32.99 -33.06
C GLU A 147 5.49 32.65 -32.13
N ASP A 148 5.31 31.37 -31.79
CA ASP A 148 4.20 30.95 -30.93
C ASP A 148 4.32 31.60 -29.54
N GLY A 149 3.17 31.99 -28.97
CA GLY A 149 3.12 32.70 -27.70
C GLY A 149 3.46 34.19 -27.79
N THR A 150 3.94 34.69 -28.95
CA THR A 150 4.17 36.13 -29.15
C THR A 150 2.95 36.82 -29.72
N TYR A 151 2.74 38.08 -29.32
CA TYR A 151 1.63 38.90 -29.79
C TYR A 151 2.10 40.33 -30.04
N LEU A 152 1.43 41.01 -30.99
CA LEU A 152 1.75 42.37 -31.38
C LEU A 152 1.22 43.34 -30.33
N VAL A 153 2.11 44.18 -29.80
CA VAL A 153 1.76 45.27 -28.90
C VAL A 153 2.19 46.58 -29.51
N THR A 154 1.25 47.52 -29.54
CA THR A 154 1.47 48.88 -30.01
C THR A 154 1.60 49.80 -28.80
N GLU A 155 2.78 50.38 -28.61
CA GLU A 155 3.10 51.28 -27.51
C GLU A 155 3.47 52.66 -28.07
N VAL A 156 3.30 53.71 -27.27
CA VAL A 156 3.74 55.06 -27.65
C VAL A 156 5.27 55.08 -27.70
N ASN A 157 5.85 55.65 -28.76
CA ASN A 157 7.29 55.74 -28.90
C ASN A 157 7.86 56.67 -27.82
N PRO A 158 8.78 56.21 -26.95
CA PRO A 158 9.42 57.06 -25.94
C PRO A 158 10.19 58.24 -26.55
N ALA A 159 10.71 58.09 -27.78
CA ALA A 159 11.44 59.14 -28.48
C ALA A 159 10.51 60.11 -29.24
N ASP A 160 9.27 59.71 -29.53
CA ASP A 160 8.28 60.54 -30.22
C ASP A 160 6.87 60.21 -29.72
N THR A 161 6.42 60.95 -28.71
CA THR A 161 5.13 60.73 -28.04
C THR A 161 3.92 60.83 -28.97
N CYS A 162 4.10 61.37 -30.17
CA CYS A 162 3.07 61.48 -31.20
C CYS A 162 2.95 60.26 -32.10
N CYS A 163 3.90 59.33 -32.04
CA CYS A 163 3.94 58.15 -32.89
C CYS A 163 3.90 56.87 -32.06
N ASN A 164 3.24 55.86 -32.62
CA ASN A 164 3.17 54.55 -32.01
C ASN A 164 4.19 53.61 -32.65
N ILE A 165 4.88 52.83 -31.83
CA ILE A 165 5.76 51.73 -32.25
C ILE A 165 5.08 50.41 -31.98
N SER A 166 5.31 49.43 -32.86
CA SER A 166 4.78 48.08 -32.68
C SER A 166 5.94 47.12 -32.39
N SER A 167 5.82 46.31 -31.34
CA SER A 167 6.81 45.31 -30.96
C SER A 167 6.13 43.99 -30.61
N CYS A 168 6.82 42.87 -30.82
CA CYS A 168 6.34 41.56 -30.42
C CYS A 168 6.69 41.32 -28.96
N LYS A 169 5.68 41.10 -28.11
CA LYS A 169 5.87 40.72 -26.70
C LYS A 169 5.53 39.25 -26.52
N CYS A 170 6.20 38.61 -25.58
CA CYS A 170 5.96 37.21 -25.23
C CYS A 170 4.85 37.07 -24.17
N ASN A 171 3.91 36.18 -24.41
CA ASN A 171 2.93 35.72 -23.42
C ASN A 171 2.88 34.19 -23.43
N ALA A 172 3.49 33.58 -22.41
CA ALA A 172 3.58 32.13 -22.27
C ALA A 172 2.20 31.43 -22.17
N SER A 173 1.14 32.14 -21.75
CA SER A 173 -0.23 31.57 -21.71
C SER A 173 -0.85 31.37 -23.10
N LEU A 174 -0.30 32.00 -24.13
CA LEU A 174 -0.74 31.83 -25.52
C LEU A 174 0.00 30.71 -26.25
N CYS A 175 0.94 30.03 -25.57
CA CYS A 175 1.65 28.89 -26.12
C CYS A 175 0.69 27.73 -26.38
N LYS A 176 0.68 27.23 -27.62
CA LYS A 176 -0.14 26.06 -28.02
C LYS A 176 0.37 24.75 -27.40
N ASN A 177 1.68 24.66 -27.19
CA ASN A 177 2.32 23.48 -26.61
C ASN A 177 1.96 23.36 -25.13
N LYS A 178 1.19 22.33 -24.81
CA LYS A 178 0.91 21.94 -23.43
C LYS A 178 1.97 20.94 -22.95
N ALA A 179 2.18 20.88 -21.64
CA ALA A 179 3.04 19.88 -21.03
C ALA A 179 2.60 18.46 -21.43
N PRO A 180 3.50 17.63 -22.00
CA PRO A 180 3.18 16.25 -22.36
C PRO A 180 2.99 15.40 -21.12
N SER A 181 2.23 14.30 -21.23
CA SER A 181 2.21 13.28 -20.19
C SER A 181 3.42 12.36 -20.37
N CYS A 182 4.32 12.33 -19.37
CA CYS A 182 5.49 11.46 -19.41
C CYS A 182 5.15 10.01 -19.02
N PRO A 183 5.91 9.03 -19.55
CA PRO A 183 5.78 7.64 -19.11
C PRO A 183 6.04 7.49 -17.60
N LEU A 184 5.51 6.42 -17.00
CA LEU A 184 5.77 6.10 -15.60
C LEU A 184 7.27 5.99 -15.33
N GLY A 185 7.71 6.57 -14.20
CA GLY A 185 9.11 6.71 -13.85
C GLY A 185 9.80 7.96 -14.41
N PHE A 186 9.11 8.76 -15.23
CA PHE A 186 9.61 10.02 -15.77
C PHE A 186 8.71 11.18 -15.37
N GLU A 187 9.31 12.36 -15.19
CA GLU A 187 8.60 13.60 -14.90
C GLU A 187 8.86 14.65 -15.98
N VAL A 188 7.89 15.55 -16.13
CA VAL A 188 7.98 16.64 -17.11
C VAL A 188 8.92 17.70 -16.54
N ASN A 189 10.01 17.95 -17.24
CA ASN A 189 10.87 19.11 -17.02
C ASN A 189 10.59 20.18 -18.10
N SER A 190 10.54 21.44 -17.70
CA SER A 190 10.33 22.59 -18.59
C SER A 190 11.55 23.50 -18.58
N LYS A 191 12.16 23.73 -19.75
CA LYS A 191 13.32 24.61 -19.92
C LYS A 191 12.97 25.78 -20.82
N MET A 192 13.29 27.00 -20.39
CA MET A 192 13.22 28.20 -21.24
C MET A 192 14.51 28.33 -22.04
N VAL A 193 14.38 28.38 -23.37
CA VAL A 193 15.50 28.55 -24.28
C VAL A 193 15.62 30.03 -24.64
N PRO A 194 16.81 30.66 -24.53
CA PRO A 194 17.01 32.05 -24.93
C PRO A 194 16.58 32.27 -26.39
N GLY A 195 15.73 33.28 -26.62
CA GLY A 195 15.18 33.57 -27.96
C GLY A 195 13.92 32.78 -28.32
N GLN A 196 13.37 31.98 -27.41
CA GLN A 196 12.04 31.36 -27.56
C GLN A 196 11.10 31.81 -26.43
N CYS A 197 9.88 32.20 -26.77
CA CYS A 197 8.84 32.60 -25.84
C CYS A 197 8.24 31.40 -25.07
N CYS A 198 8.05 30.28 -25.76
CA CYS A 198 7.43 29.09 -25.18
C CYS A 198 8.47 28.13 -24.56
N PRO A 199 8.14 27.49 -23.43
CA PRO A 199 9.03 26.52 -22.81
C PRO A 199 9.14 25.24 -23.65
N VAL A 200 10.33 24.65 -23.65
CA VAL A 200 10.58 23.33 -24.22
C VAL A 200 10.41 22.29 -23.12
N TYR A 201 9.54 21.30 -23.36
CA TYR A 201 9.27 20.22 -22.43
C TYR A 201 10.12 18.99 -22.76
N SER A 202 10.65 18.33 -21.74
CA SER A 202 11.39 17.08 -21.85
C SER A 202 11.06 16.17 -20.68
N CYS A 203 10.94 14.86 -20.91
CA CYS A 203 10.74 13.90 -19.84
C CYS A 203 12.09 13.49 -19.24
N GLU A 204 12.30 13.75 -17.95
CA GLU A 204 13.51 13.38 -17.21
C GLU A 204 13.20 12.24 -16.21
N PRO A 205 14.14 11.29 -15.99
CA PRO A 205 13.90 10.12 -15.15
C PRO A 205 13.87 10.45 -13.66
N LYS A 206 12.84 9.97 -12.95
CA LYS A 206 12.60 10.22 -11.51
C LYS A 206 13.47 9.40 -10.55
N ARG A 207 14.40 8.58 -11.05
CA ARG A 207 15.25 7.66 -10.25
C ARG A 207 14.44 6.70 -9.35
N VAL A 208 13.37 6.14 -9.91
CA VAL A 208 12.47 5.17 -9.25
C VAL A 208 12.48 3.85 -10.03
N CYS A 209 12.01 2.77 -9.39
CA CYS A 209 11.73 1.52 -10.10
C CYS A 209 10.28 1.50 -10.59
N VAL A 210 10.03 0.87 -11.73
CA VAL A 210 8.67 0.71 -12.27
C VAL A 210 8.36 -0.78 -12.43
N HIS A 211 7.27 -1.23 -11.81
CA HIS A 211 6.79 -2.62 -11.91
C HIS A 211 5.26 -2.66 -11.99
N LYS A 212 4.70 -3.38 -12.97
CA LYS A 212 3.24 -3.57 -13.17
C LYS A 212 2.42 -2.27 -13.01
N ASN A 213 2.84 -1.19 -13.70
CA ASN A 213 2.22 0.14 -13.66
C ASN A 213 2.29 0.90 -12.32
N ALA A 214 3.13 0.50 -11.38
CA ALA A 214 3.39 1.24 -10.14
C ALA A 214 4.84 1.74 -10.06
N GLU A 215 5.02 2.91 -9.45
CA GLU A 215 6.33 3.51 -9.14
C GLU A 215 6.75 3.17 -7.71
N TYR A 216 8.00 2.75 -7.54
CA TYR A 216 8.58 2.34 -6.27
C TYR A 216 9.81 3.18 -5.95
N GLN A 217 9.81 3.78 -4.76
CA GLN A 217 10.95 4.52 -4.23
C GLN A 217 12.12 3.57 -3.95
N PRO A 218 13.38 4.02 -4.06
CA PRO A 218 14.53 3.22 -3.64
C PRO A 218 14.40 2.75 -2.20
N GLY A 219 14.73 1.49 -1.94
CA GLY A 219 14.57 0.81 -0.65
C GLY A 219 13.18 0.27 -0.37
N SER A 220 12.17 0.57 -1.19
CA SER A 220 10.81 0.03 -0.99
C SER A 220 10.67 -1.41 -1.51
N PRO A 221 9.87 -2.25 -0.82
CA PRO A 221 9.57 -3.61 -1.27
C PRO A 221 8.62 -3.58 -2.48
N VAL A 222 8.94 -4.40 -3.49
CA VAL A 222 8.20 -4.55 -4.73
C VAL A 222 7.50 -5.90 -4.75
N TYR A 223 6.18 -5.89 -4.80
CA TYR A 223 5.38 -7.11 -4.88
C TYR A 223 5.43 -7.74 -6.29
N SER A 224 6.40 -8.64 -6.51
CA SER A 224 6.54 -9.38 -7.77
C SER A 224 5.80 -10.71 -7.74
N SER A 225 6.23 -11.64 -6.87
CA SER A 225 5.66 -12.97 -6.67
C SER A 225 5.68 -13.35 -5.18
N LYS A 226 4.87 -14.32 -4.76
CA LYS A 226 4.91 -14.83 -3.36
C LYS A 226 6.22 -15.54 -2.98
N CYS A 227 7.13 -15.77 -3.95
CA CYS A 227 8.39 -16.49 -3.77
C CYS A 227 9.64 -15.63 -3.81
N GLN A 228 9.50 -14.37 -4.20
CA GLN A 228 10.62 -13.47 -4.37
C GLN A 228 10.39 -12.25 -3.50
N ASP A 229 11.35 -11.96 -2.65
CA ASP A 229 11.42 -10.67 -1.99
C ASP A 229 12.21 -9.73 -2.90
N CYS A 230 11.53 -8.73 -3.42
CA CYS A 230 12.12 -7.79 -4.37
C CYS A 230 12.18 -6.40 -3.75
N VAL A 231 13.29 -5.71 -3.93
CA VAL A 231 13.50 -4.34 -3.43
C VAL A 231 13.98 -3.47 -4.58
N CYS A 232 13.45 -2.24 -4.64
CA CYS A 232 13.96 -1.24 -5.57
C CYS A 232 15.33 -0.74 -5.11
N THR A 233 16.36 -0.86 -5.93
CA THR A 233 17.72 -0.43 -5.56
C THR A 233 17.97 1.02 -5.95
N HIS A 234 19.18 1.53 -5.64
CA HIS A 234 19.67 2.82 -6.15
C HIS A 234 20.47 2.67 -7.46
N GLU A 235 20.63 1.45 -7.96
CA GLU A 235 21.39 1.19 -9.18
C GLU A 235 20.53 1.52 -10.40
N VAL A 236 21.10 2.25 -11.35
CA VAL A 236 20.39 2.72 -12.54
C VAL A 236 20.68 1.79 -13.69
N ASN A 237 19.61 1.35 -14.36
CA ASN A 237 19.75 0.59 -15.59
C ASN A 237 20.06 1.56 -16.75
N HIS A 238 21.17 1.33 -17.45
CA HIS A 238 21.58 2.15 -18.58
C HIS A 238 20.55 2.19 -19.73
N SER A 239 19.76 1.13 -19.93
CA SER A 239 18.78 1.08 -21.02
C SER A 239 17.47 1.80 -20.69
N SER A 240 16.97 1.67 -19.45
CA SER A 240 15.69 2.30 -19.05
C SER A 240 15.87 3.65 -18.37
N GLN A 241 17.09 4.01 -17.94
CA GLN A 241 17.39 5.20 -17.12
C GLN A 241 16.66 5.23 -15.75
N LEU A 242 16.02 4.11 -15.39
CA LEU A 242 15.28 3.89 -14.15
C LEU A 242 16.06 2.96 -13.22
N ASN A 243 15.65 2.89 -11.96
CA ASN A 243 16.34 2.05 -10.99
C ASN A 243 16.00 0.56 -11.19
N ILE A 244 16.95 -0.31 -10.81
CA ILE A 244 16.86 -1.76 -10.95
C ILE A 244 16.10 -2.35 -9.76
N ILE A 245 15.24 -3.33 -10.05
CA ILE A 245 14.58 -4.13 -9.01
C ILE A 245 15.45 -5.37 -8.78
N SER A 246 15.94 -5.54 -7.56
CA SER A 246 16.71 -6.71 -7.16
C SER A 246 15.81 -7.67 -6.39
N CYS A 247 15.78 -8.94 -6.79
CA CYS A 247 14.93 -9.96 -6.19
C CYS A 247 15.78 -11.08 -5.61
N THR A 248 15.48 -11.48 -4.38
CA THR A 248 16.06 -12.67 -3.75
C THR A 248 14.97 -13.70 -3.52
N HIS A 249 15.34 -14.98 -3.55
CA HIS A 249 14.38 -16.05 -3.30
C HIS A 249 14.13 -16.16 -1.80
N VAL A 250 12.86 -16.25 -1.40
CA VAL A 250 12.52 -16.43 0.02
C VAL A 250 13.10 -17.76 0.50
N PRO A 251 13.91 -17.77 1.59
CA PRO A 251 14.46 -19.00 2.14
C PRO A 251 13.36 -19.78 2.87
N CYS A 252 13.03 -20.97 2.36
CA CYS A 252 12.06 -21.85 3.01
C CYS A 252 12.77 -22.72 4.07
N ASN A 253 12.28 -22.69 5.31
CA ASN A 253 12.70 -23.65 6.33
C ASN A 253 11.99 -25.00 6.05
N VAL A 254 12.77 -26.02 5.69
CA VAL A 254 12.26 -27.35 5.29
C VAL A 254 12.19 -28.34 6.46
N SER A 255 12.51 -27.89 7.68
CA SER A 255 12.42 -28.72 8.88
C SER A 255 11.01 -28.66 9.46
N CYS A 256 10.28 -29.77 9.42
CA CYS A 256 9.01 -29.94 10.10
C CYS A 256 9.21 -30.57 11.48
N ASP A 257 8.31 -30.29 12.41
CA ASP A 257 8.31 -30.93 13.74
C ASP A 257 8.09 -32.45 13.64
N PRO A 258 8.56 -33.24 14.61
CA PRO A 258 8.36 -34.69 14.62
C PRO A 258 6.89 -35.09 14.44
N GLY A 259 6.62 -35.92 13.43
CA GLY A 259 5.27 -36.38 13.06
C GLY A 259 4.58 -35.55 11.96
N PHE A 260 5.26 -34.53 11.44
CA PHE A 260 4.84 -33.74 10.29
C PHE A 260 5.81 -33.90 9.12
N GLU A 261 5.27 -33.94 7.90
CA GLU A 261 6.05 -34.00 6.67
C GLU A 261 5.71 -32.82 5.76
N PRO A 262 6.66 -32.32 4.96
CA PRO A 262 6.45 -31.19 4.06
C PRO A 262 5.63 -31.61 2.83
N VAL A 263 4.51 -30.93 2.60
CA VAL A 263 3.59 -31.16 1.47
C VAL A 263 3.50 -29.91 0.60
N GLU A 264 3.39 -30.11 -0.71
CA GLU A 264 3.23 -29.03 -1.68
C GLU A 264 1.80 -28.50 -1.64
N ALA A 265 1.66 -27.21 -1.33
CA ALA A 265 0.37 -26.52 -1.31
C ALA A 265 0.22 -25.68 -2.59
N PRO A 266 -0.86 -25.86 -3.37
CA PRO A 266 -1.06 -25.10 -4.61
C PRO A 266 -1.19 -23.60 -4.32
N GLY A 267 -0.35 -22.78 -4.96
CA GLY A 267 -0.35 -21.32 -4.83
C GLY A 267 0.49 -20.74 -3.69
N GLU A 268 1.26 -21.57 -2.97
CA GLU A 268 2.19 -21.16 -1.91
C GLU A 268 3.64 -21.38 -2.34
N CYS A 269 4.56 -20.53 -1.86
CA CYS A 269 5.96 -20.64 -2.25
C CYS A 269 6.69 -21.79 -1.54
N CYS A 270 6.47 -21.92 -0.23
CA CYS A 270 7.13 -22.92 0.60
C CYS A 270 6.19 -24.09 0.87
N ARG A 271 6.77 -25.28 1.03
CA ARG A 271 6.04 -26.49 1.46
C ARG A 271 5.45 -26.25 2.85
N LYS A 272 4.22 -26.73 3.08
CA LYS A 272 3.56 -26.68 4.38
C LYS A 272 3.73 -28.01 5.10
N CYS A 273 4.02 -27.97 6.39
CA CYS A 273 4.11 -29.18 7.20
C CYS A 273 2.70 -29.73 7.45
N GLN A 274 2.41 -30.93 6.95
CA GLN A 274 1.16 -31.64 7.19
C GLN A 274 1.41 -32.81 8.14
N GLN A 275 0.50 -33.01 9.09
CA GLN A 275 0.61 -34.11 10.04
C GLN A 275 0.43 -35.45 9.31
N THR A 276 1.44 -36.32 9.37
CA THR A 276 1.41 -37.67 8.78
C THR A 276 1.39 -38.77 9.83
N HIS A 277 1.80 -38.46 11.07
CA HIS A 277 1.87 -39.40 12.19
C HIS A 277 1.00 -38.94 13.37
N CYS A 278 0.49 -39.90 14.15
CA CYS A 278 -0.17 -39.57 15.40
C CYS A 278 0.85 -39.17 16.46
N ILE A 279 0.61 -38.06 17.14
CA ILE A 279 1.45 -37.56 18.23
C ILE A 279 0.66 -37.73 19.53
N ILE A 280 1.19 -38.53 20.46
CA ILE A 280 0.54 -38.82 21.75
C ILE A 280 1.38 -38.18 22.85
N SER A 281 0.82 -37.17 23.51
CA SER A 281 1.47 -36.45 24.61
C SER A 281 1.35 -37.25 25.91
N ILE A 282 2.49 -37.70 26.46
CA ILE A 282 2.56 -38.38 27.76
C ILE A 282 2.90 -37.34 28.84
N PRO A 283 2.13 -37.27 29.94
CA PRO A 283 2.45 -36.37 31.05
C PRO A 283 3.83 -36.71 31.66
N GLY A 284 4.79 -35.78 31.56
CA GLY A 284 6.13 -35.94 32.13
C GLY A 284 7.11 -36.79 31.32
N GLY A 285 6.79 -37.15 30.07
CA GLY A 285 7.65 -37.95 29.17
C GLY A 285 7.82 -37.35 27.78
N GLN A 286 8.64 -37.98 26.93
CA GLN A 286 8.74 -37.63 25.50
C GLN A 286 7.47 -38.07 24.75
N PRO A 287 6.98 -37.26 23.78
CA PRO A 287 5.80 -37.60 23.00
C PRO A 287 6.08 -38.81 22.09
N VAL A 288 5.12 -39.74 22.03
CA VAL A 288 5.21 -40.93 21.17
C VAL A 288 4.63 -40.59 19.80
N VAL A 289 5.39 -40.89 18.75
CA VAL A 289 5.01 -40.64 17.35
C VAL A 289 4.81 -41.98 16.64
N LEU A 290 3.56 -42.27 16.24
CA LEU A 290 3.17 -43.55 15.62
C LEU A 290 2.69 -43.36 14.18
N LYS A 291 3.00 -44.30 13.28
CA LYS A 291 2.41 -44.31 11.93
C LYS A 291 0.98 -44.87 11.98
N PRO A 292 0.13 -44.52 11.00
CA PRO A 292 -1.19 -45.11 10.89
C PRO A 292 -1.11 -46.64 10.73
N GLY A 293 -1.75 -47.37 11.66
CA GLY A 293 -1.72 -48.84 11.74
C GLY A 293 -0.80 -49.38 12.82
N ASP A 294 0.11 -48.56 13.36
CA ASP A 294 1.02 -48.98 14.42
C ASP A 294 0.32 -48.99 15.78
N ALA A 295 0.72 -49.96 16.62
CA ALA A 295 0.36 -50.05 18.02
C ALA A 295 1.58 -50.42 18.87
N GLU A 296 1.87 -49.64 19.90
CA GLU A 296 3.02 -49.83 20.78
C GLU A 296 2.61 -49.78 22.26
N SER A 297 3.24 -50.60 23.10
CA SER A 297 3.06 -50.55 24.56
C SER A 297 3.91 -49.43 25.18
N SER A 298 3.39 -48.77 26.20
CA SER A 298 4.12 -47.74 26.93
C SER A 298 5.39 -48.30 27.60
N PRO A 299 6.54 -47.60 27.52
CA PRO A 299 7.78 -48.02 28.18
C PRO A 299 7.67 -48.10 29.72
N SER A 300 6.79 -47.29 30.32
CA SER A 300 6.59 -47.21 31.77
C SER A 300 5.50 -48.15 32.29
N ASN A 301 4.49 -48.47 31.48
CA ASN A 301 3.38 -49.35 31.84
C ASN A 301 3.04 -50.28 30.68
N LYS A 302 3.41 -51.57 30.81
CA LYS A 302 3.14 -52.59 29.78
C LYS A 302 1.66 -52.87 29.54
N CYS A 303 0.77 -52.36 30.39
CA CYS A 303 -0.68 -52.45 30.23
C CYS A 303 -1.29 -51.27 29.46
N THR A 304 -0.54 -50.18 29.23
CA THR A 304 -1.00 -49.04 28.43
C THR A 304 -0.50 -49.20 27.00
N PHE A 305 -1.41 -49.22 26.04
CA PHE A 305 -1.10 -49.30 24.62
C PHE A 305 -1.54 -48.03 23.90
N PHE A 306 -0.68 -47.60 22.99
CA PHE A 306 -0.90 -46.47 22.11
C PHE A 306 -1.12 -47.01 20.71
N SER A 307 -2.23 -46.64 20.07
CA SER A 307 -2.49 -47.01 18.68
C SER A 307 -2.85 -45.80 17.84
N CYS A 308 -2.43 -45.82 16.58
CA CYS A 308 -2.73 -44.78 15.61
C CYS A 308 -3.51 -45.38 14.44
N MET A 309 -4.61 -44.75 14.03
CA MET A 309 -5.36 -45.14 12.83
C MET A 309 -5.72 -43.92 11.98
N LYS A 310 -5.88 -44.12 10.67
CA LYS A 310 -6.30 -43.08 9.73
C LYS A 310 -7.70 -43.37 9.22
N LEU A 311 -8.65 -42.51 9.54
CA LEU A 311 -10.05 -42.60 9.11
C LEU A 311 -10.41 -41.33 8.33
N HIS A 312 -10.86 -41.46 7.08
CA HIS A 312 -11.28 -40.33 6.23
C HIS A 312 -10.27 -39.15 6.18
N ASN A 313 -8.97 -39.44 6.05
CA ASN A 313 -7.87 -38.47 6.10
C ASN A 313 -7.62 -37.78 7.45
N GLN A 314 -8.27 -38.21 8.53
CA GLN A 314 -7.97 -37.77 9.89
C GLN A 314 -7.16 -38.83 10.64
N LEU A 315 -6.11 -38.40 11.34
CA LEU A 315 -5.31 -39.25 12.22
C LEU A 315 -5.98 -39.30 13.60
N ILE A 316 -6.32 -40.51 14.06
CA ILE A 316 -6.94 -40.75 15.34
C ILE A 316 -5.97 -41.59 16.17
N SER A 317 -5.49 -40.99 17.26
CA SER A 317 -4.75 -41.70 18.30
C SER A 317 -5.71 -42.18 19.38
N SER A 318 -5.48 -43.40 19.87
CA SER A 318 -6.19 -43.93 21.03
C SER A 318 -5.22 -44.50 22.04
N VAL A 319 -5.54 -44.30 23.31
CA VAL A 319 -4.85 -44.87 24.45
C VAL A 319 -5.75 -45.94 25.05
N SER A 320 -5.31 -47.18 25.07
CA SER A 320 -6.03 -48.28 25.71
C SER A 320 -5.26 -48.78 26.93
N ASN A 321 -5.97 -49.08 28.00
CA ASN A 321 -5.40 -49.65 29.22
C ASN A 321 -6.01 -51.03 29.45
N ILE A 322 -5.16 -52.06 29.42
CA ILE A 322 -5.56 -53.42 29.79
C ILE A 322 -5.75 -53.46 31.30
N THR A 323 -6.94 -53.87 31.74
CA THR A 323 -7.24 -54.10 33.16
C THR A 323 -7.14 -55.60 33.42
N CYS A 324 -6.26 -56.02 34.32
CA CYS A 324 -6.09 -57.44 34.62
C CYS A 324 -7.15 -57.93 35.62
N PRO A 325 -7.65 -59.17 35.48
CA PRO A 325 -8.47 -59.81 36.51
C PRO A 325 -7.70 -59.95 37.83
N ASP A 326 -8.45 -60.02 38.95
CA ASP A 326 -7.86 -60.24 40.26
C ASP A 326 -7.03 -61.54 40.27
N PHE A 327 -5.75 -61.42 40.64
CA PHE A 327 -4.79 -62.52 40.59
C PHE A 327 -4.37 -62.89 42.01
N ASP A 328 -4.72 -64.11 42.44
CA ASP A 328 -4.30 -64.67 43.72
C ASP A 328 -3.13 -65.65 43.54
N PRO A 329 -1.90 -65.30 43.97
CA PRO A 329 -0.73 -66.16 43.86
C PRO A 329 -0.86 -67.49 44.60
N SER A 330 -1.76 -67.60 45.58
CA SER A 330 -1.95 -68.82 46.39
C SER A 330 -2.69 -69.93 45.63
N SER A 331 -3.41 -69.57 44.56
CA SER A 331 -4.14 -70.51 43.69
C SER A 331 -3.25 -71.18 42.61
N CYS A 332 -1.98 -70.79 42.56
CA CYS A 332 -1.02 -71.17 41.53
C CYS A 332 -0.03 -72.23 42.01
N VAL A 333 0.40 -73.13 41.11
CA VAL A 333 1.54 -74.01 41.39
C VAL A 333 2.81 -73.17 41.61
N PRO A 334 3.59 -73.40 42.69
CA PRO A 334 4.82 -72.66 42.96
C PRO A 334 5.79 -72.72 41.76
N GLY A 335 6.22 -71.55 41.27
CA GLY A 335 7.11 -71.44 40.11
C GLY A 335 6.43 -71.39 38.73
N SER A 336 5.10 -71.48 38.65
CA SER A 336 4.35 -71.43 37.38
C SER A 336 3.88 -70.03 36.96
N ILE A 337 4.13 -69.01 37.78
CA ILE A 337 3.68 -67.64 37.51
C ILE A 337 4.52 -67.05 36.37
N THR A 338 3.86 -66.72 35.27
CA THR A 338 4.47 -66.14 34.07
C THR A 338 3.64 -64.94 33.61
N PHE A 339 4.24 -64.02 32.86
CA PHE A 339 3.49 -62.94 32.22
C PHE A 339 2.87 -63.43 30.92
N MET A 340 1.72 -62.86 30.56
CA MET A 340 1.16 -63.01 29.24
C MET A 340 2.11 -62.48 28.14
N PRO A 341 1.95 -62.90 26.87
CA PRO A 341 2.86 -62.51 25.79
C PRO A 341 2.96 -61.00 25.55
N ASP A 342 1.90 -60.25 25.91
CA ASP A 342 1.81 -58.79 25.92
C ASP A 342 2.52 -58.13 27.12
N GLY A 343 2.98 -58.91 28.10
CA GLY A 343 3.76 -58.46 29.25
C GLY A 343 2.96 -57.71 30.34
N CYS A 344 1.63 -57.59 30.19
CA CYS A 344 0.78 -56.82 31.12
C CYS A 344 0.26 -57.67 32.29
N CYS A 345 -0.48 -58.75 32.01
CA CYS A 345 -1.14 -59.55 33.05
C CYS A 345 -0.33 -60.80 33.44
N ARG A 346 -0.49 -61.22 34.70
CA ARG A 346 0.12 -62.45 35.23
C ARG A 346 -0.83 -63.63 34.99
N ARG A 347 -0.26 -64.76 34.60
CA ARG A 347 -0.94 -66.06 34.49
C ARG A 347 -0.14 -67.11 35.23
N CYS A 348 -0.80 -68.18 35.65
CA CYS A 348 -0.16 -69.32 36.29
C CYS A 348 -0.90 -70.61 35.95
N ILE A 349 -0.32 -71.74 36.30
CA ILE A 349 -1.02 -73.03 36.22
C ILE A 349 -1.84 -73.17 37.50
N PRO A 350 -3.19 -73.28 37.42
CA PRO A 350 -4.04 -73.47 38.59
C PRO A 350 -3.77 -74.84 39.24
N LEU A 351 -3.85 -74.92 40.56
CA LEU A 351 -3.58 -76.14 41.34
C LEU A 351 -4.47 -77.35 40.97
N ASN A 352 -5.61 -77.16 40.29
CA ASN A 352 -6.68 -78.17 40.15
C ASN A 352 -7.06 -78.59 38.71
N GLU A 353 -6.22 -78.39 37.69
CA GLU A 353 -6.55 -78.81 36.31
C GLU A 353 -5.62 -79.90 35.74
N THR A 354 -5.83 -81.16 36.14
CA THR A 354 -5.41 -82.30 35.29
C THR A 354 -6.49 -83.37 35.09
N ARG A 355 -7.76 -83.09 35.40
CA ARG A 355 -8.88 -83.97 35.02
C ARG A 355 -10.10 -83.16 34.61
N VAL A 356 -10.17 -82.73 33.36
CA VAL A 356 -11.45 -82.36 32.76
C VAL A 356 -12.27 -83.65 32.67
N PRO A 357 -13.41 -83.77 33.38
CA PRO A 357 -14.24 -84.97 33.31
C PRO A 357 -14.82 -85.12 31.90
N CYS A 358 -15.01 -86.37 31.45
CA CYS A 358 -15.68 -86.67 30.19
C CYS A 358 -17.04 -85.96 30.11
N SER A 359 -17.17 -85.00 29.20
CA SER A 359 -18.34 -84.11 29.09
C SER A 359 -18.60 -83.71 27.64
N THR A 360 -19.79 -83.17 27.38
CA THR A 360 -20.20 -82.64 26.08
C THR A 360 -19.63 -81.24 25.88
N ILE A 361 -18.97 -81.01 24.75
CA ILE A 361 -18.49 -79.69 24.34
C ILE A 361 -19.28 -79.25 23.11
N PRO A 362 -19.95 -78.08 23.14
CA PRO A 362 -20.70 -77.57 22.00
C PRO A 362 -19.76 -77.06 20.89
N ILE A 363 -20.05 -77.43 19.65
CA ILE A 363 -19.33 -77.02 18.45
C ILE A 363 -20.32 -76.70 17.33
N VAL A 364 -20.04 -75.66 16.56
CA VAL A 364 -20.81 -75.35 15.35
C VAL A 364 -20.23 -76.17 14.20
N LYS A 365 -21.08 -77.00 13.57
CA LYS A 365 -20.68 -77.83 12.42
C LYS A 365 -21.67 -77.68 11.27
N GLU A 366 -21.12 -77.60 10.07
CA GLU A 366 -21.93 -77.57 8.84
C GLU A 366 -22.42 -78.98 8.52
N ILE A 367 -23.73 -79.13 8.36
CA ILE A 367 -24.37 -80.34 7.85
C ILE A 367 -24.76 -80.09 6.40
N SER A 368 -24.27 -80.94 5.50
CA SER A 368 -24.58 -80.89 4.07
C SER A 368 -25.19 -82.20 3.57
N HIS A 369 -26.32 -82.08 2.87
CA HIS A 369 -27.01 -83.22 2.26
C HIS A 369 -27.71 -82.79 0.97
N ALA A 370 -27.59 -83.61 -0.08
CA ALA A 370 -28.17 -83.35 -1.41
C ALA A 370 -27.89 -81.94 -2.01
N GLY A 371 -26.73 -81.35 -1.68
CA GLY A 371 -26.31 -80.03 -2.17
C GLY A 371 -26.87 -78.83 -1.39
N CYS A 372 -27.61 -79.05 -0.30
CA CYS A 372 -28.06 -78.03 0.64
C CYS A 372 -27.22 -78.10 1.92
N ALA A 373 -26.98 -76.96 2.59
CA ALA A 373 -26.11 -76.90 3.76
C ALA A 373 -26.63 -75.95 4.84
N LYS A 374 -26.30 -76.22 6.11
CA LYS A 374 -26.60 -75.35 7.24
C LYS A 374 -25.67 -75.59 8.43
N ASN A 375 -25.30 -74.52 9.12
CA ASN A 375 -24.55 -74.60 10.37
C ASN A 375 -25.49 -74.93 11.53
N VAL A 376 -25.19 -76.01 12.26
CA VAL A 376 -25.90 -76.38 13.48
C VAL A 376 -24.93 -76.49 14.65
N THR A 377 -25.39 -76.10 15.84
CA THR A 377 -24.65 -76.36 17.07
C THR A 377 -24.90 -77.81 17.49
N THR A 378 -23.84 -78.62 17.51
CA THR A 378 -23.86 -80.01 17.96
C THR A 378 -22.80 -80.24 19.04
N ASN A 379 -22.87 -81.33 19.78
CA ASN A 379 -21.91 -81.63 20.84
C ASN A 379 -20.92 -82.70 20.38
N TYR A 380 -19.68 -82.63 20.87
CA TYR A 380 -18.73 -83.75 20.81
C TYR A 380 -18.24 -84.11 22.21
N CYS A 381 -17.78 -85.34 22.39
CA CYS A 381 -17.28 -85.84 23.67
C CYS A 381 -15.78 -85.59 23.82
N SER A 382 -15.39 -84.97 24.93
CA SER A 382 -13.98 -84.80 25.29
C SER A 382 -13.81 -84.82 26.80
N GLY A 383 -12.63 -85.25 27.24
CA GLY A 383 -12.26 -85.33 28.65
C GLY A 383 -11.56 -86.63 28.99
N SER A 384 -11.16 -86.73 30.25
CA SER A 384 -10.37 -87.85 30.76
C SER A 384 -11.25 -88.92 31.40
N CYS A 385 -10.97 -90.18 31.08
CA CYS A 385 -11.60 -91.37 31.66
C CYS A 385 -10.55 -92.20 32.41
N GLN A 386 -10.99 -92.93 33.44
CA GLN A 386 -10.07 -93.68 34.31
C GLN A 386 -9.64 -94.99 33.64
N THR A 387 -8.37 -95.11 33.30
CA THR A 387 -7.77 -96.33 32.76
C THR A 387 -6.71 -96.86 33.71
N PHE A 388 -6.60 -98.18 33.85
CA PHE A 388 -5.55 -98.80 34.67
C PHE A 388 -5.04 -100.11 34.07
N SER A 389 -3.83 -100.48 34.49
CA SER A 389 -3.21 -101.76 34.23
C SER A 389 -2.69 -102.29 35.55
N MET A 390 -3.20 -103.43 36.02
CA MET A 390 -2.90 -103.97 37.34
C MET A 390 -2.67 -105.48 37.25
N TYR A 391 -1.67 -106.01 37.97
CA TYR A 391 -1.41 -107.45 37.97
C TYR A 391 -2.54 -108.21 38.66
N SER A 392 -3.21 -109.11 37.94
CA SER A 392 -4.24 -109.98 38.50
C SER A 392 -3.61 -111.31 38.91
N ALA A 393 -3.45 -111.50 40.22
CA ALA A 393 -2.92 -112.75 40.77
C ALA A 393 -3.74 -113.98 40.37
N LYS A 394 -5.05 -113.82 40.11
CA LYS A 394 -5.96 -114.89 39.66
C LYS A 394 -5.67 -115.33 38.22
N ALA A 395 -5.30 -114.40 37.35
CA ALA A 395 -4.98 -114.69 35.95
C ALA A 395 -3.47 -114.85 35.70
N GLN A 396 -2.63 -114.62 36.72
CA GLN A 396 -1.17 -114.52 36.66
C GLN A 396 -0.63 -113.62 35.53
N THR A 397 -1.45 -112.67 35.08
CA THR A 397 -1.13 -111.72 34.01
C THR A 397 -1.64 -110.32 34.39
N LEU A 398 -1.21 -109.31 33.62
CA LEU A 398 -1.71 -107.94 33.76
C LEU A 398 -3.16 -107.88 33.27
N ASP A 399 -4.03 -107.37 34.14
CA ASP A 399 -5.41 -107.02 33.85
C ASP A 399 -5.47 -105.55 33.43
N HIS A 400 -6.01 -105.30 32.24
CA HIS A 400 -6.05 -103.99 31.62
C HIS A 400 -7.49 -103.52 31.53
N ARG A 401 -7.80 -102.38 32.16
CA ARG A 401 -9.08 -101.69 32.00
C ARG A 401 -8.85 -100.35 31.35
N CYS A 402 -9.23 -100.25 30.09
CA CYS A 402 -9.17 -99.00 29.34
C CYS A 402 -10.58 -98.44 29.19
N SER A 403 -10.81 -97.21 29.59
CA SER A 403 -12.07 -96.51 29.35
C SER A 403 -11.83 -95.25 28.50
N CYS A 404 -12.66 -95.04 27.49
CA CYS A 404 -12.62 -93.88 26.62
C CYS A 404 -13.87 -93.03 26.81
N CYS A 405 -13.73 -91.71 26.60
CA CYS A 405 -14.86 -90.79 26.61
C CYS A 405 -15.66 -90.95 25.31
N LYS A 406 -16.87 -91.50 25.40
CA LYS A 406 -17.76 -91.78 24.26
C LYS A 406 -19.16 -91.23 24.50
N GLU A 407 -19.93 -91.16 23.42
CA GLU A 407 -21.34 -90.79 23.45
C GLU A 407 -22.13 -91.79 24.34
N GLY A 408 -22.78 -91.26 25.37
CA GLY A 408 -23.63 -92.06 26.27
C GLY A 408 -25.07 -92.11 25.79
N ARG A 409 -25.63 -90.95 25.40
CA ARG A 409 -26.98 -90.85 24.82
C ARG A 409 -26.95 -89.93 23.62
N THR A 410 -27.69 -90.33 22.61
CA THR A 410 -27.85 -89.58 21.37
C THR A 410 -29.34 -89.42 21.07
N ALA A 411 -29.68 -88.29 20.43
CA ALA A 411 -31.03 -87.98 19.97
C ALA A 411 -30.98 -87.67 18.48
N GLU A 412 -32.03 -88.03 17.75
CA GLU A 412 -32.18 -87.67 16.34
C GLU A 412 -32.93 -86.33 16.24
N LEU A 413 -32.25 -85.28 15.77
CA LEU A 413 -32.80 -83.94 15.62
C LEU A 413 -33.03 -83.63 14.14
N GLN A 414 -34.13 -82.95 13.81
CA GLN A 414 -34.39 -82.45 12.46
C GLN A 414 -33.93 -81.00 12.30
N VAL A 415 -33.24 -80.73 11.20
CA VAL A 415 -32.86 -79.40 10.75
C VAL A 415 -33.36 -79.16 9.33
N VAL A 416 -33.78 -77.93 9.05
CA VAL A 416 -34.16 -77.50 7.70
C VAL A 416 -32.95 -76.86 7.03
N LEU A 417 -32.36 -77.56 6.05
CA LEU A 417 -31.19 -77.13 5.28
C LEU A 417 -31.54 -76.08 4.23
N ASP A 418 -30.61 -75.17 3.96
CA ASP A 418 -30.78 -74.07 3.03
C ASP A 418 -30.15 -74.46 1.67
N CYS A 419 -30.97 -74.52 0.61
CA CYS A 419 -30.53 -74.94 -0.73
C CYS A 419 -30.21 -73.71 -1.60
N PRO A 420 -29.18 -73.78 -2.48
CA PRO A 420 -28.82 -72.66 -3.36
C PRO A 420 -29.94 -72.23 -4.33
N ASN A 421 -30.92 -73.11 -4.59
CA ASN A 421 -32.10 -72.82 -5.43
C ASN A 421 -33.23 -72.09 -4.69
N GLY A 422 -33.02 -71.62 -3.45
CA GLY A 422 -34.02 -70.94 -2.62
C GLY A 422 -35.07 -71.85 -1.98
N GLY A 423 -34.94 -73.17 -2.12
CA GLY A 423 -35.76 -74.17 -1.43
C GLY A 423 -35.20 -74.55 -0.06
N SER A 424 -36.05 -75.20 0.75
CA SER A 424 -35.70 -75.68 2.09
C SER A 424 -35.90 -77.20 2.17
N LEU A 425 -34.90 -77.94 2.66
CA LEU A 425 -34.92 -79.40 2.76
C LEU A 425 -34.81 -79.87 4.22
N PRO A 426 -35.82 -80.55 4.79
CA PRO A 426 -35.69 -81.14 6.13
C PRO A 426 -34.74 -82.36 6.10
N HIS A 427 -33.82 -82.42 7.06
CA HIS A 427 -32.85 -83.51 7.23
C HIS A 427 -32.68 -83.85 8.72
N SER A 428 -32.59 -85.14 9.07
CA SER A 428 -32.32 -85.57 10.44
C SER A 428 -30.83 -85.85 10.65
N TYR A 429 -30.31 -85.48 11.83
CA TYR A 429 -28.94 -85.74 12.23
C TYR A 429 -28.86 -86.22 13.69
N THR A 430 -27.84 -87.00 14.00
CA THR A 430 -27.59 -87.50 15.35
C THR A 430 -26.89 -86.45 16.21
N HIS A 431 -27.52 -86.06 17.31
CA HIS A 431 -26.99 -85.13 18.31
C HIS A 431 -26.59 -85.88 19.58
N ILE A 432 -25.42 -85.55 20.15
CA ILE A 432 -24.94 -86.15 21.39
C ILE A 432 -25.49 -85.36 22.59
N GLU A 433 -26.34 -86.00 23.41
CA GLU A 433 -26.91 -85.38 24.60
C GLU A 433 -25.97 -85.46 25.80
N THR A 434 -25.31 -86.61 25.99
CA THR A 434 -24.43 -86.86 27.13
C THR A 434 -23.22 -87.68 26.72
N CYS A 435 -22.08 -87.44 27.37
CA CYS A 435 -20.85 -88.21 27.23
C CYS A 435 -20.55 -88.98 28.51
N THR A 436 -20.06 -90.21 28.38
CA THR A 436 -19.75 -91.10 29.50
C THR A 436 -18.48 -91.90 29.22
N CYS A 437 -17.79 -92.33 30.27
CA CYS A 437 -16.65 -93.23 30.14
C CYS A 437 -17.12 -94.66 29.87
N GLN A 438 -16.74 -95.21 28.72
CA GLN A 438 -17.07 -96.58 28.32
C GLN A 438 -15.82 -97.44 28.23
N ASP A 439 -15.91 -98.67 28.73
CA ASP A 439 -14.81 -99.65 28.69
C ASP A 439 -14.50 -100.07 27.24
N SER A 440 -13.21 -100.25 26.94
CA SER A 440 -12.65 -100.55 25.63
C SER A 440 -11.48 -101.53 25.76
N VAL A 441 -11.28 -102.38 24.75
CA VAL A 441 -10.19 -103.35 24.71
C VAL A 441 -8.93 -102.67 24.15
N CYS A 442 -7.82 -102.76 24.88
CA CYS A 442 -6.53 -102.19 24.49
C CYS A 442 -5.71 -103.21 23.67
N GLU A 443 -5.94 -103.30 22.36
CA GLU A 443 -5.08 -104.07 21.43
C GLU A 443 -4.13 -103.17 20.64
N LEU A 444 -2.89 -103.63 20.45
CA LEU A 444 -1.87 -103.00 19.60
C LEU A 444 -2.08 -103.44 18.13
N PRO A 445 -2.08 -102.53 17.14
CA PRO A 445 -2.15 -102.91 15.74
C PRO A 445 -0.92 -103.74 15.32
N GLU A 446 -1.14 -104.92 14.74
CA GLU A 446 -0.06 -105.71 14.12
C GLU A 446 0.52 -104.96 12.91
N ALA A 447 1.67 -104.31 13.11
CA ALA A 447 2.44 -103.72 12.02
C ALA A 447 2.92 -104.83 11.06
N GLN A 448 2.42 -104.79 9.83
CA GLN A 448 2.81 -105.66 8.74
C GLN A 448 4.34 -105.72 8.60
N ARG A 449 4.89 -106.92 8.85
CA ARG A 449 6.23 -107.33 8.46
C ARG A 449 6.37 -107.23 6.93
N THR A 450 7.02 -106.18 6.43
CA THR A 450 7.57 -106.18 5.07
C THR A 450 9.09 -105.97 5.08
N ARG A 451 9.78 -107.03 4.66
CA ARG A 451 11.23 -107.14 4.43
C ARG A 451 11.74 -106.04 3.49
N ALA A 452 12.61 -105.16 3.98
CA ALA A 452 13.47 -104.34 3.12
C ALA A 452 14.67 -105.18 2.65
N ARG A 453 14.65 -105.65 1.41
CA ARG A 453 15.83 -106.22 0.73
C ARG A 453 16.83 -105.09 0.44
N ARG A 454 18.05 -105.22 0.99
CA ARG A 454 19.24 -104.46 0.61
C ARG A 454 19.57 -104.71 -0.86
N ALA A 455 19.74 -103.64 -1.64
CA ALA A 455 20.53 -103.65 -2.87
C ALA A 455 21.59 -102.54 -2.75
N SER A 456 22.86 -102.95 -2.74
CA SER A 456 24.03 -102.07 -2.82
C SER A 456 24.27 -101.62 -4.26
N PRO A 457 24.90 -100.46 -4.46
CA PRO A 457 25.92 -100.34 -5.51
C PRO A 457 27.31 -99.99 -4.93
N ARG A 458 28.33 -100.66 -5.48
CA ARG A 458 29.76 -100.45 -5.20
C ARG A 458 30.30 -99.15 -5.82
N LEU A 459 31.40 -98.70 -5.22
CA LEU A 459 32.32 -97.62 -5.58
C LEU A 459 32.79 -97.60 -7.05
N LEU A 460 33.01 -96.37 -7.54
CA LEU A 460 34.23 -95.89 -8.24
C LEU A 460 34.45 -94.45 -7.72
N GLY A 461 35.58 -94.00 -7.18
CA GLY A 461 36.98 -94.31 -7.48
C GLY A 461 37.58 -93.10 -8.21
N ARG A 462 38.29 -92.22 -7.49
CA ARG A 462 38.98 -91.04 -8.00
C ARG A 462 40.43 -91.43 -8.30
N ALA A 463 40.84 -91.36 -9.56
CA ALA A 463 42.21 -91.18 -10.06
C ALA A 463 42.12 -90.61 -11.47
#